data_AF-M5F1X6-F1
#
_entry.id   AF-M5F1X6-F1
#
_cell.length_a   1.000
_cell.length_b   1.000
_cell.length_c   1.000
_cell.angle_alpha   90.00
_cell.angle_beta   90.00
_cell.angle_gamma   90.00
#
_symmetry.space_group_name_H-M   'P 1'
#
loop_
_entity.id
_entity.type
_entity.pdbx_description
1 polymer ?
#
loop_
_entity_poly.entity_id
_entity_poly.type
_entity_poly.pdbx_seq_one_letter_code
_entity_poly.pdbx_strand_id
1 'polypeptide(L)'
;MAMHFTWGASAAQAQAYGFNLVDLQYASSVNALPAGSKALIWLGESNGVTQSFIDKVTPLIGNSKVLGFFLTDEPDPTGKYHTKVSAANLKAESDWIHSHFPGAKTFITLMDMGSFSDSNYSNTYNPANTGIDYYGINPYPVRTTAVDFNYIDRAVAAALEAGIPKSAIIPVYQTFGGGGWATNTGGSYVMPTTSQMQTMMDHWERLVPNPAFDMAYKWASQNGETSLGNTSSMQSFFLQHNTSTTTPPPTTPPPTTDVLDGTSGADVLHAVGARTMTGYGGNDTYRVDNAGDRVIEAAGGGTDKVLAAVSYVLTAGAQVELLATSNAAGTAAINLTGNQFAQTIQGNTASNLIDGRGGADTMTGYGGNDVYFVDNAGDRVSEAAGGGADRILTSVSHALSAGQSIELLVTANPNGLAAINLTGNELAQTIHGNAGANIINGGRGADILTGKGGNDTFVFNSSIGAGNVDRITDFNKVQDKIHIDNAIFAGLGAGALTAAAFFAGAAAHDSSDHIIYNNSTGALSFDSDGIGGVAQIQFATLSPGLSLTASSFFVV
;
A
#
# COMPACT_ATOMS: atom_id res chain seq x y z
N MET A 1 15.99 -15.12 -17.01
CA MET A 1 14.56 -15.16 -16.65
C MET A 1 14.50 -15.77 -15.26
N ALA A 2 13.83 -15.10 -14.31
CA ALA A 2 13.58 -15.70 -13.01
C ALA A 2 12.74 -16.97 -13.18
N MET A 3 13.02 -17.98 -12.36
CA MET A 3 12.29 -19.25 -12.40
C MET A 3 11.28 -19.25 -11.25
N HIS A 4 10.03 -19.59 -11.56
CA HIS A 4 8.92 -19.58 -10.62
C HIS A 4 8.28 -20.96 -10.61
N PHE A 5 8.29 -21.61 -9.45
CA PHE A 5 7.77 -22.95 -9.23
C PHE A 5 6.41 -22.92 -8.56
N THR A 6 5.51 -23.82 -8.98
CA THR A 6 4.32 -24.13 -8.20
C THR A 6 4.12 -25.64 -8.15
N TRP A 7 3.83 -26.15 -6.95
CA TRP A 7 3.66 -27.57 -6.72
C TRP A 7 2.22 -28.02 -6.99
N GLY A 8 2.06 -29.11 -7.74
CA GLY A 8 0.78 -29.74 -8.03
C GLY A 8 -0.09 -29.09 -9.12
N ALA A 9 0.44 -28.15 -9.90
CA ALA A 9 -0.24 -27.61 -11.08
C ALA A 9 0.08 -28.45 -12.33
N SER A 10 -0.89 -28.63 -13.24
CA SER A 10 -0.55 -29.10 -14.59
C SER A 10 0.30 -28.05 -15.34
N ALA A 11 1.07 -28.47 -16.34
CA ALA A 11 1.88 -27.55 -17.14
C ALA A 11 1.07 -26.40 -17.77
N ALA A 12 -0.16 -26.69 -18.23
CA ALA A 12 -1.05 -25.67 -18.78
C ALA A 12 -1.52 -24.67 -17.71
N GLN A 13 -1.84 -25.16 -16.50
CA GLN A 13 -2.22 -24.28 -15.38
C GLN A 13 -1.05 -23.42 -14.92
N ALA A 14 0.13 -24.00 -14.73
CA ALA A 14 1.33 -23.27 -14.33
C ALA A 14 1.61 -22.10 -15.30
N GLN A 15 1.58 -22.37 -16.60
CA GLN A 15 1.84 -21.36 -17.63
C GLN A 15 0.78 -20.27 -17.69
N ALA A 16 -0.50 -20.59 -17.49
CA ALA A 16 -1.57 -19.61 -17.50
C ALA A 16 -1.36 -18.49 -16.47
N TYR A 17 -0.53 -18.73 -15.44
CA TYR A 17 -0.22 -17.78 -14.37
C TYR A 17 1.29 -17.49 -14.27
N GLY A 18 2.03 -17.65 -15.37
CA GLY A 18 3.42 -17.23 -15.50
C GLY A 18 4.45 -18.15 -14.83
N PHE A 19 4.06 -19.25 -14.20
CA PHE A 19 5.01 -20.23 -13.66
C PHE A 19 5.72 -20.95 -14.80
N ASN A 20 7.06 -20.93 -14.77
CA ASN A 20 7.92 -21.49 -15.80
C ASN A 20 8.79 -22.66 -15.29
N LEU A 21 8.69 -23.00 -14.00
CA LEU A 21 9.19 -24.24 -13.41
C LEU A 21 7.99 -25.10 -12.98
N VAL A 22 7.87 -26.31 -13.52
CA VAL A 22 6.66 -27.13 -13.35
C VAL A 22 7.00 -28.46 -12.69
N ASP A 23 6.13 -28.89 -11.77
CA ASP A 23 6.18 -30.22 -11.17
C ASP A 23 5.71 -31.27 -12.18
N LEU A 24 6.60 -32.19 -12.55
CA LEU A 24 6.32 -33.28 -13.50
C LEU A 24 7.00 -34.56 -13.06
N GLN A 25 6.49 -35.70 -13.52
CA GLN A 25 6.98 -37.02 -13.10
C GLN A 25 7.51 -37.89 -14.26
N TYR A 26 7.08 -37.62 -15.51
CA TYR A 26 7.35 -38.51 -16.64
C TYR A 26 8.06 -37.79 -17.80
N ALA A 27 8.99 -38.49 -18.44
CA ALA A 27 9.76 -37.97 -19.58
C ALA A 27 8.89 -37.47 -20.73
N SER A 28 7.76 -38.14 -21.01
CA SER A 28 6.79 -37.70 -22.03
C SER A 28 6.21 -36.32 -21.72
N SER A 29 5.81 -36.07 -20.47
CA SER A 29 5.29 -34.78 -20.02
C SER A 29 6.36 -33.70 -20.03
N VAL A 30 7.59 -34.03 -19.63
CA VAL A 30 8.74 -33.11 -19.70
C VAL A 30 9.05 -32.70 -21.13
N ASN A 31 9.03 -33.65 -22.07
CA ASN A 31 9.26 -33.38 -23.48
C ASN A 31 8.19 -32.47 -24.09
N ALA A 32 6.94 -32.58 -23.60
CA ALA A 32 5.81 -31.75 -24.02
C ALA A 32 5.85 -30.32 -23.46
N LEU A 33 6.75 -29.98 -22.53
CA LEU A 33 6.85 -28.62 -22.01
C LEU A 33 7.12 -27.59 -23.12
N PRO A 34 6.37 -26.48 -23.17
CA PRO A 34 6.66 -25.38 -24.08
C PRO A 34 8.04 -24.75 -23.90
N ALA A 35 8.48 -23.99 -24.91
CA ALA A 35 9.76 -23.29 -24.87
C ALA A 35 9.80 -22.30 -23.69
N GLY A 36 10.94 -22.22 -23.02
CA GLY A 36 11.12 -21.34 -21.84
C GLY A 36 10.69 -21.97 -20.51
N SER A 37 10.01 -23.13 -20.50
CA SER A 37 9.70 -23.86 -19.28
C SER A 37 10.74 -24.95 -18.95
N LYS A 38 10.93 -25.23 -17.66
CA LYS A 38 11.69 -26.37 -17.16
C LYS A 38 10.83 -27.22 -16.22
N ALA A 39 11.28 -28.44 -15.99
CA ALA A 39 10.71 -29.35 -15.01
C ALA A 39 11.57 -29.39 -13.74
N LEU A 40 10.91 -29.37 -12.59
CA LEU A 40 11.47 -29.83 -11.32
C LEU A 40 10.73 -31.12 -10.96
N ILE A 41 11.45 -32.24 -10.91
CA ILE A 41 10.84 -33.56 -10.90
C ILE A 41 10.56 -33.99 -9.47
N TRP A 42 9.29 -34.11 -9.09
CA TRP A 42 8.91 -34.67 -7.80
C TRP A 42 9.22 -36.17 -7.75
N LEU A 43 10.12 -36.56 -6.86
CA LEU A 43 10.44 -37.96 -6.60
C LEU A 43 9.59 -38.52 -5.46
N GLY A 44 9.46 -37.77 -4.36
CA GLY A 44 8.80 -38.23 -3.14
C GLY A 44 9.49 -39.45 -2.53
N GLU A 45 10.81 -39.54 -2.68
CA GLU A 45 11.64 -40.64 -2.18
C GLU A 45 12.77 -40.08 -1.32
N SER A 46 13.15 -40.85 -0.30
CA SER A 46 14.19 -40.48 0.68
C SER A 46 14.82 -41.72 1.33
N ASN A 47 14.81 -42.83 0.58
CA ASN A 47 15.25 -44.16 1.03
C ASN A 47 16.63 -44.54 0.47
N GLY A 48 17.34 -43.60 -0.15
CA GLY A 48 18.58 -43.84 -0.86
C GLY A 48 18.33 -44.25 -2.31
N VAL A 49 19.39 -44.68 -2.99
CA VAL A 49 19.36 -45.08 -4.40
C VAL A 49 18.69 -46.46 -4.56
N THR A 50 17.37 -46.50 -4.43
CA THR A 50 16.57 -47.70 -4.65
C THR A 50 16.32 -47.94 -6.15
N GLN A 51 15.78 -49.11 -6.51
CA GLN A 51 15.37 -49.35 -7.89
C GLN A 51 14.26 -48.38 -8.34
N SER A 52 13.31 -48.04 -7.45
CA SER A 52 12.25 -47.06 -7.74
C SER A 52 12.83 -45.69 -8.09
N PHE A 53 13.81 -45.24 -7.31
CA PHE A 53 14.54 -44.01 -7.56
C PHE A 53 15.23 -44.03 -8.93
N ILE A 54 15.98 -45.10 -9.22
CA ILE A 54 16.68 -45.27 -10.51
C ILE A 54 15.67 -45.23 -11.66
N ASP A 55 14.55 -45.94 -11.55
CA ASP A 55 13.51 -46.02 -12.59
C ASP A 55 12.85 -44.67 -12.85
N LYS A 56 12.72 -43.80 -11.84
CA LYS A 56 12.19 -42.43 -11.99
C LYS A 56 13.20 -41.48 -12.64
N VAL A 57 14.47 -41.55 -12.24
CA VAL A 57 15.50 -40.59 -12.68
C VAL A 57 16.07 -40.94 -14.05
N THR A 58 16.32 -42.23 -14.31
CA THR A 58 17.04 -42.69 -15.52
C THR A 58 16.41 -42.23 -16.84
N PRO A 59 15.07 -42.26 -17.03
CA PRO A 59 14.44 -41.81 -18.27
C PRO A 59 14.61 -40.31 -18.57
N LEU A 60 15.06 -39.53 -17.59
CA LEU A 60 15.17 -38.08 -17.66
C LEU A 60 16.61 -37.60 -17.85
N ILE A 61 17.60 -38.49 -17.73
CA ILE A 61 19.02 -38.16 -17.83
C ILE A 61 19.34 -37.48 -19.17
N GLY A 62 20.03 -36.35 -19.10
CA GLY A 62 20.44 -35.56 -20.27
C GLY A 62 19.32 -34.74 -20.90
N ASN A 63 18.10 -34.80 -20.36
CA ASN A 63 16.99 -33.99 -20.88
C ASN A 63 17.19 -32.51 -20.52
N SER A 64 17.44 -31.68 -21.53
CA SER A 64 17.72 -30.26 -21.32
C SER A 64 16.57 -29.47 -20.69
N LYS A 65 15.34 -30.01 -20.67
CA LYS A 65 14.18 -29.38 -20.02
C LYS A 65 14.07 -29.68 -18.52
N VAL A 66 14.89 -30.58 -17.98
CA VAL A 66 14.94 -30.86 -16.53
C VAL A 66 15.90 -29.87 -15.88
N LEU A 67 15.40 -29.09 -14.92
CA LEU A 67 16.25 -28.29 -14.02
C LEU A 67 16.86 -29.18 -12.95
N GLY A 68 16.05 -30.08 -12.39
CA GLY A 68 16.46 -30.89 -11.25
C GLY A 68 15.34 -31.76 -10.69
N PHE A 69 15.56 -32.24 -9.47
CA PHE A 69 14.72 -33.19 -8.76
C PHE A 69 14.36 -32.63 -7.37
N PHE A 70 13.06 -32.62 -7.06
CA PHE A 70 12.53 -32.36 -5.73
C PHE A 70 12.41 -33.71 -5.02
N LEU A 71 13.37 -34.01 -4.15
CA LEU A 71 13.55 -35.34 -3.56
C LEU A 71 12.42 -35.65 -2.57
N THR A 72 12.24 -34.77 -1.60
CA THR A 72 11.28 -34.96 -0.51
C THR A 72 10.86 -33.62 0.07
N ASP A 73 9.58 -33.56 0.46
CA ASP A 73 8.96 -32.44 1.15
C ASP A 73 9.06 -32.66 2.66
N GLU A 74 9.62 -31.68 3.38
CA GLU A 74 9.80 -31.67 4.84
C GLU A 74 10.28 -33.01 5.43
N PRO A 75 11.47 -33.51 5.04
CA PRO A 75 11.99 -34.78 5.56
C PRO A 75 12.12 -34.72 7.08
N ASP A 76 11.62 -35.74 7.79
CA ASP A 76 11.70 -35.81 9.26
C ASP A 76 13.00 -36.51 9.70
N PRO A 77 13.97 -35.79 10.30
CA PRO A 77 15.23 -36.39 10.76
C PRO A 77 15.06 -37.23 12.03
N THR A 78 13.94 -37.08 12.73
CA THR A 78 13.66 -37.70 14.03
C THR A 78 12.83 -38.98 13.90
N GLY A 79 11.95 -39.04 12.90
CA GLY A 79 10.96 -40.11 12.73
C GLY A 79 9.74 -39.98 13.65
N LYS A 80 9.55 -38.83 14.28
CA LYS A 80 8.49 -38.58 15.27
C LYS A 80 7.16 -38.23 14.61
N TYR A 81 7.21 -37.48 13.51
CA TYR A 81 6.06 -36.93 12.81
C TYR A 81 5.79 -37.70 11.52
N HIS A 82 6.86 -38.11 10.83
CA HIS A 82 6.81 -38.90 9.60
C HIS A 82 7.84 -40.04 9.63
N THR A 83 7.90 -40.84 8.56
CA THR A 83 8.97 -41.83 8.40
C THR A 83 10.33 -41.14 8.46
N LYS A 84 11.23 -41.66 9.31
CA LYS A 84 12.55 -41.08 9.50
C LYS A 84 13.34 -41.06 8.19
N VAL A 85 13.85 -39.89 7.83
CA VAL A 85 14.75 -39.69 6.68
C VAL A 85 16.18 -39.47 7.17
N SER A 86 17.11 -40.30 6.72
CA SER A 86 18.52 -40.12 7.08
C SER A 86 19.22 -39.16 6.10
N ALA A 87 20.11 -38.31 6.61
CA ALA A 87 20.95 -37.46 5.77
C ALA A 87 21.81 -38.29 4.79
N ALA A 88 22.21 -39.50 5.19
CA ALA A 88 22.95 -40.43 4.35
C ALA A 88 22.16 -40.92 3.13
N ASN A 89 20.85 -41.15 3.27
CA ASN A 89 19.98 -41.53 2.16
C ASN A 89 19.85 -40.38 1.15
N LEU A 90 19.53 -39.19 1.63
CA LEU A 90 19.45 -37.98 0.79
C LEU A 90 20.79 -37.70 0.10
N LYS A 91 21.90 -37.93 0.81
CA LYS A 91 23.24 -37.83 0.22
C LYS A 91 23.46 -38.83 -0.91
N ALA A 92 23.11 -40.09 -0.69
CA ALA A 92 23.26 -41.12 -1.72
C ALA A 92 22.44 -40.79 -2.98
N GLU A 93 21.22 -40.29 -2.80
CA GLU A 93 20.35 -39.83 -3.91
C GLU A 93 20.97 -38.63 -4.64
N SER A 94 21.43 -37.61 -3.90
CA SER A 94 22.04 -36.41 -4.48
C SER A 94 23.33 -36.72 -5.24
N ASP A 95 24.25 -37.48 -4.62
CA ASP A 95 25.50 -37.91 -5.26
C ASP A 95 25.24 -38.74 -6.53
N TRP A 96 24.22 -39.59 -6.50
CA TRP A 96 23.85 -40.40 -7.67
C TRP A 96 23.32 -39.53 -8.82
N ILE A 97 22.44 -38.57 -8.53
CA ILE A 97 21.93 -37.60 -9.53
C ILE A 97 23.09 -36.82 -10.13
N HIS A 98 23.98 -36.26 -9.31
CA HIS A 98 25.09 -35.44 -9.81
C HIS A 98 26.09 -36.23 -10.65
N SER A 99 26.31 -37.52 -10.33
CA SER A 99 27.21 -38.39 -11.10
C SER A 99 26.62 -38.89 -12.42
N HIS A 100 25.30 -39.08 -12.51
CA HIS A 100 24.64 -39.64 -13.69
C HIS A 100 23.95 -38.60 -14.57
N PHE A 101 23.62 -37.43 -14.01
CA PHE A 101 23.04 -36.29 -14.73
C PHE A 101 23.77 -34.98 -14.36
N PRO A 102 25.01 -34.78 -14.85
CA PRO A 102 25.77 -33.57 -14.58
C PRO A 102 25.00 -32.31 -14.95
N GLY A 103 24.84 -31.40 -13.98
CA GLY A 103 24.12 -30.13 -14.15
C GLY A 103 22.67 -30.16 -13.64
N ALA A 104 22.08 -31.33 -13.39
CA ALA A 104 20.79 -31.42 -12.70
C ALA A 104 20.93 -31.02 -11.23
N LYS A 105 19.90 -30.34 -10.71
CA LYS A 105 19.86 -29.82 -9.34
C LYS A 105 19.08 -30.73 -8.40
N THR A 106 19.44 -30.75 -7.13
CA THR A 106 18.65 -31.42 -6.08
C THR A 106 18.03 -30.41 -5.14
N PHE A 107 16.78 -30.67 -4.74
CA PHE A 107 15.98 -29.78 -3.93
C PHE A 107 15.18 -30.56 -2.88
N ILE A 108 15.08 -30.01 -1.67
CA ILE A 108 14.13 -30.41 -0.62
C ILE A 108 13.55 -29.15 0.01
N THR A 109 12.35 -29.23 0.60
CA THR A 109 11.91 -28.27 1.62
C THR A 109 12.38 -28.77 2.99
N LEU A 110 12.50 -27.88 3.98
CA LEU A 110 12.99 -28.25 5.30
C LEU A 110 11.88 -28.24 6.34
N MET A 111 11.82 -29.32 7.12
CA MET A 111 11.02 -29.33 8.34
C MET A 111 11.66 -28.40 9.38
N ASP A 112 10.93 -27.36 9.79
CA ASP A 112 11.34 -26.52 10.93
C ASP A 112 11.18 -27.31 12.22
N MET A 113 12.30 -27.63 12.87
CA MET A 113 12.32 -28.38 14.13
C MET A 113 12.07 -27.50 15.36
N GLY A 114 11.98 -26.19 15.15
CA GLY A 114 11.75 -25.20 16.18
C GLY A 114 10.25 -24.93 16.42
N SER A 115 9.95 -23.66 16.65
CA SER A 115 8.62 -23.16 16.95
C SER A 115 8.32 -21.91 16.13
N PHE A 116 7.06 -21.48 16.15
CA PHE A 116 6.65 -20.26 15.46
C PHE A 116 7.44 -19.00 15.89
N SER A 117 7.90 -18.95 17.13
CA SER A 117 8.70 -17.84 17.68
C SER A 117 10.22 -18.06 17.60
N ASP A 118 10.68 -19.27 17.29
CA ASP A 118 12.09 -19.66 17.38
C ASP A 118 12.37 -20.84 16.43
N SER A 119 12.67 -20.54 15.16
CA SER A 119 12.96 -21.55 14.13
C SER A 119 14.27 -22.27 14.40
N ASN A 120 14.35 -23.54 14.03
CA ASN A 120 15.56 -24.32 14.21
C ASN A 120 15.73 -25.40 13.13
N TYR A 121 16.84 -25.32 12.38
CA TYR A 121 17.25 -26.34 11.41
C TYR A 121 18.57 -27.04 11.80
N SER A 122 19.08 -26.79 13.01
CA SER A 122 20.31 -27.40 13.50
C SER A 122 20.20 -28.92 13.57
N ASN A 123 21.28 -29.62 13.23
CA ASN A 123 21.36 -31.09 13.22
C ASN A 123 20.34 -31.78 12.29
N THR A 124 19.85 -31.07 11.26
CA THR A 124 18.98 -31.64 10.23
C THR A 124 19.75 -31.91 8.93
N TYR A 125 19.48 -31.18 7.86
CA TYR A 125 20.04 -31.37 6.53
C TYR A 125 20.67 -30.06 6.03
N ASN A 126 21.89 -30.16 5.51
CA ASN A 126 22.63 -29.05 4.92
C ASN A 126 23.56 -29.58 3.81
N PRO A 127 24.21 -28.69 3.03
CA PRO A 127 25.06 -29.15 1.93
C PRO A 127 26.22 -30.04 2.38
N ALA A 128 26.73 -29.83 3.59
CA ALA A 128 27.86 -30.61 4.10
C ALA A 128 27.50 -32.08 4.37
N ASN A 129 26.28 -32.36 4.84
CA ASN A 129 25.86 -33.72 5.19
C ASN A 129 24.99 -34.41 4.12
N THR A 130 24.36 -33.66 3.21
CA THR A 130 23.50 -34.22 2.14
C THR A 130 24.01 -33.95 0.73
N GLY A 131 24.87 -32.97 0.50
CA GLY A 131 25.25 -32.57 -0.85
C GLY A 131 24.10 -32.00 -1.70
N ILE A 132 22.94 -31.69 -1.10
CA ILE A 132 21.79 -31.12 -1.82
C ILE A 132 22.11 -29.68 -2.26
N ASP A 133 21.70 -29.31 -3.48
CA ASP A 133 21.94 -27.98 -4.06
C ASP A 133 21.06 -26.88 -3.42
N TYR A 134 19.78 -27.16 -3.22
CA TYR A 134 18.77 -26.15 -2.86
C TYR A 134 17.84 -26.59 -1.73
N TYR A 135 17.49 -25.64 -0.86
CA TYR A 135 16.69 -25.86 0.35
C TYR A 135 15.54 -24.86 0.40
N GLY A 136 14.31 -25.36 0.31
CA GLY A 136 13.09 -24.60 0.48
C GLY A 136 12.89 -24.29 1.95
N ILE A 137 12.88 -23.00 2.28
CA ILE A 137 12.59 -22.52 3.62
C ILE A 137 11.15 -22.02 3.60
N ASN A 138 10.28 -22.69 4.37
CA ASN A 138 8.82 -22.61 4.24
C ASN A 138 8.08 -22.18 5.53
N PRO A 139 8.41 -21.00 6.08
CA PRO A 139 7.66 -20.39 7.17
C PRO A 139 6.24 -20.02 6.69
N TYR A 140 5.25 -20.39 7.49
CA TYR A 140 3.84 -20.06 7.26
C TYR A 140 3.35 -19.03 8.31
N PRO A 141 3.53 -17.72 8.05
CA PRO A 141 3.32 -16.65 9.01
C PRO A 141 1.85 -16.31 9.28
N VAL A 142 0.92 -16.62 8.36
CA VAL A 142 -0.48 -16.22 8.48
C VAL A 142 -1.31 -17.37 9.07
N ARG A 143 -1.66 -17.26 10.35
CA ARG A 143 -2.38 -18.27 11.13
C ARG A 143 -3.61 -17.64 11.79
N THR A 144 -4.61 -18.45 12.16
CA THR A 144 -5.81 -17.95 12.85
C THR A 144 -5.52 -17.32 14.21
N THR A 145 -4.42 -17.72 14.85
CA THR A 145 -4.03 -17.25 16.18
C THR A 145 -3.00 -16.12 16.16
N ALA A 146 -2.31 -15.91 15.05
CA ALA A 146 -1.27 -14.89 14.92
C ALA A 146 -0.89 -14.66 13.45
N VAL A 147 -0.48 -13.44 13.14
CA VAL A 147 0.22 -13.10 11.90
C VAL A 147 1.57 -12.51 12.29
N ASP A 148 2.65 -13.15 11.86
CA ASP A 148 4.02 -12.69 12.15
C ASP A 148 4.96 -12.92 10.96
N PHE A 149 5.19 -11.86 10.18
CA PHE A 149 6.07 -11.92 9.01
C PHE A 149 7.56 -12.04 9.37
N ASN A 150 7.95 -11.65 10.59
CA ASN A 150 9.32 -11.86 11.07
C ASN A 150 9.65 -13.35 11.28
N TYR A 151 8.65 -14.24 11.19
CA TYR A 151 8.91 -15.67 11.12
C TYR A 151 9.79 -16.04 9.92
N ILE A 152 9.70 -15.29 8.81
CA ILE A 152 10.56 -15.48 7.63
C ILE A 152 12.02 -15.17 7.98
N ASP A 153 12.28 -14.05 8.64
CA ASP A 153 13.62 -13.63 9.08
C ASP A 153 14.25 -14.67 10.00
N ARG A 154 13.49 -15.14 11.00
CA ARG A 154 13.97 -16.14 11.95
C ARG A 154 14.27 -17.46 11.25
N ALA A 155 13.40 -17.90 10.33
CA ALA A 155 13.63 -19.12 9.57
C ALA A 155 14.88 -19.01 8.67
N VAL A 156 15.09 -17.88 8.00
CA VAL A 156 16.30 -17.67 7.19
C VAL A 156 17.55 -17.63 8.08
N ALA A 157 17.52 -16.92 9.21
CA ALA A 157 18.64 -16.87 10.14
C ALA A 157 19.01 -18.27 10.66
N ALA A 158 18.01 -19.06 11.09
CA ALA A 158 18.21 -20.43 11.54
C ALA A 158 18.77 -21.35 10.43
N ALA A 159 18.36 -21.13 9.18
CA ALA A 159 18.88 -21.89 8.04
C ALA A 159 20.38 -21.58 7.79
N LEU A 160 20.75 -20.31 7.86
CA LEU A 160 22.15 -19.88 7.75
C LEU A 160 22.99 -20.46 8.89
N GLU A 161 22.49 -20.43 10.12
CA GLU A 161 23.15 -21.02 11.30
C GLU A 161 23.33 -22.54 11.15
N ALA A 162 22.35 -23.22 10.57
CA ALA A 162 22.42 -24.65 10.27
C ALA A 162 23.40 -25.00 9.12
N GLY A 163 24.05 -24.00 8.53
CA GLY A 163 25.07 -24.17 7.49
C GLY A 163 24.54 -24.19 6.06
N ILE A 164 23.31 -23.71 5.83
CA ILE A 164 22.75 -23.57 4.48
C ILE A 164 23.21 -22.21 3.93
N PRO A 165 23.96 -22.17 2.82
CA PRO A 165 24.39 -20.90 2.25
C PRO A 165 23.19 -20.15 1.68
N LYS A 166 23.21 -18.81 1.78
CA LYS A 166 22.14 -17.96 1.23
C LYS A 166 21.80 -18.25 -0.24
N SER A 167 22.80 -18.57 -1.06
CA SER A 167 22.63 -18.91 -2.48
C SER A 167 21.92 -20.25 -2.74
N ALA A 168 21.77 -21.09 -1.71
CA ALA A 168 21.04 -22.34 -1.76
C ALA A 168 19.60 -22.23 -1.20
N ILE A 169 19.24 -21.09 -0.60
CA ILE A 169 17.91 -20.88 -0.05
C ILE A 169 16.91 -20.59 -1.18
N ILE A 170 15.79 -21.32 -1.16
CA ILE A 170 14.65 -21.12 -2.03
C ILE A 170 13.49 -20.54 -1.19
N PRO A 171 13.00 -19.34 -1.52
CA PRO A 171 11.79 -18.78 -0.93
C PRO A 171 10.58 -19.68 -1.18
N VAL A 172 9.87 -20.06 -0.11
CA VAL A 172 8.61 -20.80 -0.22
C VAL A 172 7.47 -19.96 0.35
N TYR A 173 6.51 -19.61 -0.51
CA TYR A 173 5.37 -18.76 -0.16
C TYR A 173 4.18 -19.57 0.35
N GLN A 174 3.55 -19.08 1.42
CA GLN A 174 2.30 -19.64 1.95
C GLN A 174 1.13 -19.33 1.01
N THR A 175 0.80 -20.24 0.10
CA THR A 175 -0.33 -20.07 -0.84
C THR A 175 -1.52 -20.96 -0.52
N PHE A 176 -1.75 -21.21 0.77
CA PHE A 176 -2.84 -22.05 1.26
C PHE A 176 -3.34 -21.61 2.65
N GLY A 177 -4.53 -22.11 3.03
CA GLY A 177 -5.01 -22.09 4.41
C GLY A 177 -6.40 -22.71 4.60
N GLY A 178 -6.75 -23.01 5.85
CA GLY A 178 -7.93 -23.80 6.21
C GLY A 178 -7.70 -25.30 6.07
N GLY A 179 -8.78 -26.05 5.86
CA GLY A 179 -8.75 -27.52 5.77
C GLY A 179 -8.47 -28.20 7.11
N GLY A 180 -8.04 -29.46 7.06
CA GLY A 180 -7.70 -30.26 8.24
C GLY A 180 -6.30 -29.99 8.83
N TRP A 181 -5.61 -28.93 8.39
CA TRP A 181 -4.25 -28.62 8.85
C TRP A 181 -4.28 -27.75 10.12
N ALA A 182 -3.81 -28.34 11.23
CA ALA A 182 -3.65 -27.63 12.49
C ALA A 182 -2.21 -27.09 12.63
N THR A 183 -2.07 -25.91 13.23
CA THR A 183 -0.77 -25.35 13.56
C THR A 183 -0.23 -25.97 14.85
N ASN A 184 1.09 -26.00 14.99
CA ASN A 184 1.77 -26.43 16.21
C ASN A 184 1.51 -25.54 17.44
N THR A 185 0.85 -24.39 17.26
CA THR A 185 0.49 -23.43 18.32
C THR A 185 -0.99 -23.51 18.72
N GLY A 186 -1.76 -24.44 18.17
CA GLY A 186 -3.22 -24.50 18.33
C GLY A 186 -3.90 -23.45 17.46
N GLY A 187 -4.52 -23.86 16.36
CA GLY A 187 -5.11 -22.99 15.34
C GLY A 187 -5.00 -23.61 13.95
N SER A 188 -5.27 -22.83 12.91
CA SER A 188 -5.15 -23.26 11.52
C SER A 188 -4.34 -22.26 10.70
N TYR A 189 -3.73 -22.73 9.61
CA TYR A 189 -3.15 -21.85 8.60
C TYR A 189 -4.25 -21.08 7.88
N VAL A 190 -3.95 -19.87 7.40
CA VAL A 190 -4.92 -19.00 6.71
C VAL A 190 -4.35 -18.59 5.36
N MET A 191 -5.17 -18.63 4.30
CA MET A 191 -4.77 -18.15 2.99
C MET A 191 -4.45 -16.66 3.09
N PRO A 192 -3.21 -16.21 2.80
CA PRO A 192 -2.88 -14.79 2.90
C PRO A 192 -3.73 -13.95 1.95
N THR A 193 -4.03 -12.71 2.34
CA THR A 193 -4.48 -11.70 1.38
C THR A 193 -3.33 -11.32 0.44
N THR A 194 -3.62 -10.66 -0.68
CA THR A 194 -2.58 -10.20 -1.61
C THR A 194 -1.62 -9.20 -0.97
N SER A 195 -2.11 -8.31 -0.09
CA SER A 195 -1.24 -7.40 0.67
C SER A 195 -0.32 -8.15 1.64
N GLN A 196 -0.83 -9.16 2.33
CA GLN A 196 0.01 -10.00 3.20
C GLN A 196 1.03 -10.82 2.40
N MET A 197 0.66 -11.32 1.22
CA MET A 197 1.58 -12.00 0.32
C MET A 197 2.69 -11.04 -0.17
N GLN A 198 2.34 -9.80 -0.52
CA GLN A 198 3.34 -8.79 -0.87
C GLN A 198 4.33 -8.56 0.28
N THR A 199 3.85 -8.39 1.52
CA THR A 199 4.72 -8.26 2.69
C THR A 199 5.64 -9.47 2.85
N MET A 200 5.13 -10.70 2.66
CA MET A 200 5.97 -11.90 2.70
C MET A 200 7.07 -11.88 1.62
N MET A 201 6.73 -11.47 0.39
CA MET A 201 7.70 -11.34 -0.71
C MET A 201 8.75 -10.27 -0.42
N ASP A 202 8.36 -9.14 0.18
CA ASP A 202 9.30 -8.08 0.55
C ASP A 202 10.35 -8.57 1.58
N HIS A 203 9.93 -9.40 2.54
CA HIS A 203 10.86 -10.07 3.47
C HIS A 203 11.80 -11.02 2.72
N TRP A 204 11.27 -11.84 1.81
CA TRP A 204 12.07 -12.76 1.01
C TRP A 204 13.08 -12.04 0.11
N GLU A 205 12.68 -10.98 -0.58
CA GLU A 205 13.54 -10.19 -1.46
C GLU A 205 14.69 -9.56 -0.67
N ARG A 206 14.43 -9.04 0.53
CA ARG A 206 15.48 -8.51 1.40
C ARG A 206 16.48 -9.57 1.85
N LEU A 207 16.01 -10.76 2.22
CA LEU A 207 16.83 -11.81 2.81
C LEU A 207 17.58 -12.64 1.76
N VAL A 208 16.91 -12.92 0.64
CA VAL A 208 17.34 -13.79 -0.47
C VAL A 208 16.97 -13.13 -1.81
N PRO A 209 17.65 -12.04 -2.22
CA PRO A 209 17.26 -11.22 -3.38
C PRO A 209 17.44 -11.90 -4.74
N ASN A 210 18.28 -12.93 -4.82
CA ASN A 210 18.61 -13.60 -6.08
C ASN A 210 18.52 -15.14 -5.90
N PRO A 211 17.32 -15.67 -5.61
CA PRO A 211 17.16 -17.10 -5.45
C PRO A 211 17.25 -17.79 -6.82
N ALA A 212 17.63 -19.08 -6.84
CA ALA A 212 17.67 -19.85 -8.09
C ALA A 212 16.27 -19.99 -8.73
N PHE A 213 15.25 -20.08 -7.87
CA PHE A 213 13.83 -19.97 -8.18
C PHE A 213 13.07 -19.63 -6.89
N ASP A 214 11.81 -19.24 -7.00
CA ASP A 214 10.88 -19.19 -5.85
C ASP A 214 9.77 -20.23 -6.00
N MET A 215 9.09 -20.54 -4.90
CA MET A 215 8.08 -21.60 -4.85
C MET A 215 6.77 -21.12 -4.23
N ALA A 216 5.68 -21.18 -4.99
CA ALA A 216 4.33 -21.10 -4.46
C ALA A 216 3.89 -22.49 -3.96
N TYR A 217 3.74 -22.65 -2.64
CA TYR A 217 3.79 -23.97 -2.00
C TYR A 217 2.67 -24.93 -2.38
N LYS A 218 1.45 -24.51 -2.72
CA LYS A 218 0.60 -25.45 -3.50
C LYS A 218 -0.51 -24.86 -4.35
N TRP A 219 -0.70 -25.52 -5.48
CA TRP A 219 -1.77 -25.30 -6.44
C TRP A 219 -3.08 -25.98 -6.03
N ALA A 220 -3.09 -27.30 -5.83
CA ALA A 220 -4.32 -28.08 -5.63
C ALA A 220 -4.57 -28.41 -4.16
N SER A 221 -5.84 -28.36 -3.72
CA SER A 221 -6.25 -28.77 -2.37
C SER A 221 -6.01 -30.28 -2.13
N GLN A 222 -5.52 -30.67 -0.95
CA GLN A 222 -5.30 -32.07 -0.54
C GLN A 222 -6.14 -32.48 0.67
N ASN A 223 -6.55 -31.53 1.52
CA ASN A 223 -7.24 -31.78 2.79
C ASN A 223 -8.33 -30.74 3.05
N GLY A 224 -9.01 -30.29 1.99
CA GLY A 224 -10.12 -29.33 2.07
C GLY A 224 -9.70 -27.89 2.32
N GLU A 225 -8.40 -27.57 2.25
CA GLU A 225 -7.90 -26.20 2.35
C GLU A 225 -8.18 -25.37 1.09
N THR A 226 -8.24 -24.06 1.28
CA THR A 226 -8.09 -23.07 0.22
C THR A 226 -6.64 -23.12 -0.27
N SER A 227 -6.45 -23.13 -1.59
CA SER A 227 -5.15 -23.24 -2.25
C SER A 227 -5.01 -22.22 -3.38
N LEU A 228 -3.82 -22.09 -3.97
CA LEU A 228 -3.61 -21.16 -5.08
C LEU A 228 -4.55 -21.46 -6.26
N GLY A 229 -4.75 -22.73 -6.59
CA GLY A 229 -5.55 -23.19 -7.72
C GLY A 229 -7.05 -22.90 -7.62
N ASN A 230 -7.57 -22.55 -6.44
CA ASN A 230 -8.96 -22.14 -6.26
C ASN A 230 -9.13 -20.70 -5.72
N THR A 231 -8.05 -19.90 -5.71
CA THR A 231 -8.07 -18.52 -5.21
C THR A 231 -7.72 -17.53 -6.32
N SER A 232 -8.73 -16.99 -7.01
CA SER A 232 -8.55 -16.14 -8.20
C SER A 232 -7.72 -14.88 -7.94
N SER A 233 -7.88 -14.23 -6.79
CA SER A 233 -7.10 -13.04 -6.44
C SER A 233 -5.60 -13.34 -6.31
N MET A 234 -5.26 -14.46 -5.70
CA MET A 234 -3.87 -14.89 -5.55
C MET A 234 -3.28 -15.36 -6.88
N GLN A 235 -4.07 -16.00 -7.74
CA GLN A 235 -3.66 -16.35 -9.10
C GLN A 235 -3.30 -15.11 -9.92
N SER A 236 -4.12 -14.05 -9.87
CA SER A 236 -3.81 -12.77 -10.53
C SER A 236 -2.55 -12.12 -9.98
N PHE A 237 -2.36 -12.17 -8.66
CA PHE A 237 -1.15 -11.66 -8.00
C PHE A 237 0.11 -12.39 -8.51
N PHE A 238 0.11 -13.72 -8.54
CA PHE A 238 1.26 -14.48 -9.04
C PHE A 238 1.47 -14.32 -10.55
N LEU A 239 0.41 -14.15 -11.35
CA LEU A 239 0.58 -13.82 -12.76
C LEU A 239 1.34 -12.50 -12.92
N GLN A 240 1.01 -11.47 -12.14
CA GLN A 240 1.72 -10.20 -12.15
C GLN A 240 3.19 -10.35 -11.71
N HIS A 241 3.43 -11.03 -10.59
CA HIS A 241 4.78 -11.35 -10.09
C HIS A 241 5.62 -12.07 -11.14
N ASN A 242 5.11 -13.19 -11.66
CA ASN A 242 5.85 -14.09 -12.55
C ASN A 242 6.06 -13.55 -13.96
N THR A 243 5.21 -12.64 -14.43
CA THR A 243 5.30 -12.05 -15.78
C THR A 243 5.88 -10.65 -15.79
N SER A 244 6.20 -10.10 -14.61
CA SER A 244 6.97 -8.87 -14.52
C SER A 244 8.30 -9.08 -15.26
N THR A 245 8.42 -8.47 -16.44
CA THR A 245 9.71 -8.40 -17.10
C THR A 245 10.58 -7.58 -16.19
N THR A 246 11.68 -8.17 -15.70
CA THR A 246 12.74 -7.42 -15.05
C THR A 246 13.09 -6.25 -15.96
N THR A 247 12.59 -5.06 -15.67
CA THR A 247 13.37 -3.86 -15.97
C THR A 247 14.72 -4.16 -15.35
N PRO A 248 15.83 -4.10 -16.10
CA PRO A 248 17.13 -4.24 -15.46
C PRO A 248 17.12 -3.30 -14.26
N PRO A 249 17.62 -3.71 -13.09
CA PRO A 249 17.99 -2.73 -12.08
C PRO A 249 18.83 -1.67 -12.83
N PRO A 250 18.62 -0.36 -12.57
CA PRO A 250 19.50 0.65 -13.15
C PRO A 250 20.94 0.14 -12.97
N THR A 251 21.72 0.13 -14.06
CA THR A 251 23.05 -0.50 -14.17
C THR A 251 24.13 0.15 -13.30
N THR A 252 23.73 0.86 -12.25
CA THR A 252 24.57 1.03 -11.08
C THR A 252 24.66 -0.32 -10.36
N PRO A 253 25.85 -0.73 -9.86
CA PRO A 253 25.92 -1.80 -8.88
C PRO A 253 24.87 -1.53 -7.80
N PRO A 254 24.24 -2.55 -7.17
CA PRO A 254 23.55 -2.25 -5.93
C PRO A 254 24.58 -1.49 -5.09
N PRO A 255 24.29 -0.27 -4.62
CA PRO A 255 25.16 0.28 -3.61
C PRO A 255 25.26 -0.84 -2.59
N THR A 256 26.47 -1.19 -2.19
CA THR A 256 26.64 -1.75 -0.87
C THR A 256 25.84 -0.79 0.02
N THR A 257 24.60 -1.14 0.38
CA THR A 257 23.94 -0.46 1.48
C THR A 257 24.73 -0.97 2.66
N ASP A 258 25.88 -0.34 2.86
CA ASP A 258 26.65 -0.41 4.07
C ASP A 258 25.63 -0.08 5.14
N VAL A 259 25.38 -1.09 5.96
CA VAL A 259 24.53 -0.95 7.12
C VAL A 259 25.26 0.01 8.06
N LEU A 260 24.59 1.10 8.41
CA LEU A 260 25.07 2.07 9.39
C LEU A 260 24.20 1.88 10.63
N ASP A 261 24.75 1.18 11.61
CA ASP A 261 24.07 0.88 12.86
C ASP A 261 24.52 1.86 13.95
N GLY A 262 23.54 2.35 14.71
CA GLY A 262 23.71 3.12 15.93
C GLY A 262 23.91 2.23 17.16
N THR A 263 23.56 2.78 18.31
CA THR A 263 23.70 2.21 19.65
C THR A 263 22.36 2.26 20.38
N SER A 264 22.28 1.80 21.64
CA SER A 264 21.03 1.96 22.42
C SER A 264 20.85 3.37 23.01
N GLY A 265 21.58 4.37 22.52
CA GLY A 265 21.51 5.76 22.96
C GLY A 265 21.25 6.68 21.78
N ALA A 266 21.05 7.98 22.04
CA ALA A 266 20.76 8.94 20.97
C ALA A 266 21.94 9.10 20.00
N ASP A 267 21.70 8.77 18.73
CA ASP A 267 22.68 8.75 17.66
C ASP A 267 22.36 9.76 16.54
N VAL A 268 23.40 10.14 15.79
CA VAL A 268 23.27 10.90 14.54
C VAL A 268 23.87 10.07 13.42
N LEU A 269 23.01 9.48 12.60
CA LEU A 269 23.39 8.59 11.52
C LEU A 269 23.46 9.36 10.21
N HIS A 270 24.67 9.44 9.65
CA HIS A 270 24.92 10.08 8.35
C HIS A 270 26.12 9.42 7.64
N ALA A 271 25.94 9.08 6.37
CA ALA A 271 27.05 8.70 5.49
C ALA A 271 26.67 8.99 4.03
N VAL A 272 27.67 9.16 3.16
CA VAL A 272 27.49 9.56 1.75
C VAL A 272 27.12 8.39 0.83
N GLY A 273 26.02 8.48 0.08
CA GLY A 273 25.55 7.39 -0.80
C GLY A 273 24.41 6.62 -0.15
N ALA A 274 23.89 5.55 -0.78
CA ALA A 274 22.75 4.82 -0.22
C ALA A 274 23.13 3.92 0.98
N ARG A 275 22.45 4.06 2.11
CA ARG A 275 22.70 3.32 3.36
C ARG A 275 21.42 2.66 3.87
N THR A 276 21.56 1.60 4.65
CA THR A 276 20.49 1.19 5.57
C THR A 276 20.90 1.64 6.96
N MET A 277 20.10 2.49 7.60
CA MET A 277 20.41 3.09 8.88
C MET A 277 19.46 2.56 9.96
N THR A 278 20.03 2.02 11.03
CA THR A 278 19.28 1.48 12.18
C THR A 278 19.79 2.16 13.45
N GLY A 279 18.94 2.86 14.19
CA GLY A 279 19.35 3.56 15.43
C GLY A 279 19.32 2.66 16.64
N TYR A 280 18.38 1.70 16.67
CA TYR A 280 18.05 0.83 17.80
C TYR A 280 17.18 1.51 18.86
N GLY A 281 17.75 2.18 19.84
CA GLY A 281 16.98 2.85 20.88
C GLY A 281 17.68 4.12 21.33
N GLY A 282 16.96 5.03 21.97
CA GLY A 282 17.40 6.42 22.06
C GLY A 282 16.57 7.31 21.13
N ASN A 283 16.91 8.60 21.11
CA ASN A 283 16.25 9.57 20.24
C ASN A 283 17.21 9.90 19.09
N ASP A 284 17.01 9.26 17.96
CA ASP A 284 17.98 9.21 16.87
C ASP A 284 17.69 10.24 15.79
N THR A 285 18.74 10.66 15.09
CA THR A 285 18.64 11.57 13.94
C THR A 285 19.32 10.98 12.72
N TYR A 286 18.51 10.63 11.72
CA TYR A 286 18.94 10.14 10.42
C TYR A 286 19.08 11.30 9.44
N ARG A 287 20.25 11.47 8.84
CA ARG A 287 20.45 12.41 7.74
C ARG A 287 20.46 11.65 6.43
N VAL A 288 19.38 11.77 5.67
CA VAL A 288 19.24 11.10 4.37
C VAL A 288 19.69 12.04 3.27
N ASP A 289 20.78 11.67 2.59
CA ASP A 289 21.36 12.44 1.47
C ASP A 289 21.26 11.71 0.13
N ASN A 290 20.77 10.47 0.15
CA ASN A 290 20.59 9.64 -1.01
C ASN A 290 19.17 9.05 -1.04
N ALA A 291 18.53 9.05 -2.22
CA ALA A 291 17.19 8.47 -2.37
C ALA A 291 17.15 6.95 -2.12
N GLY A 292 18.31 6.28 -2.15
CA GLY A 292 18.46 4.88 -1.75
C GLY A 292 18.68 4.65 -0.26
N ASP A 293 18.70 5.70 0.58
CA ASP A 293 18.78 5.55 2.02
C ASP A 293 17.52 4.88 2.58
N ARG A 294 17.68 4.01 3.57
CA ARG A 294 16.59 3.30 4.23
C ARG A 294 16.74 3.43 5.73
N VAL A 295 15.83 4.15 6.37
CA VAL A 295 15.74 4.25 7.82
C VAL A 295 14.90 3.08 8.35
N ILE A 296 15.42 2.37 9.33
CA ILE A 296 14.75 1.28 10.06
C ILE A 296 14.66 1.69 11.51
N GLU A 297 13.43 1.82 12.01
CA GLU A 297 13.17 2.15 13.42
C GLU A 297 12.12 1.23 14.02
N ALA A 298 12.45 0.64 15.18
CA ALA A 298 11.57 -0.27 15.89
C ALA A 298 10.66 0.47 16.87
N ALA A 299 9.52 -0.15 17.21
CA ALA A 299 8.62 0.40 18.21
C ALA A 299 9.31 0.51 19.58
N GLY A 300 9.18 1.67 20.23
CA GLY A 300 9.75 1.94 21.54
C GLY A 300 11.25 2.27 21.53
N GLY A 301 11.80 2.63 20.36
CA GLY A 301 13.18 3.12 20.19
C GLY A 301 13.40 4.46 20.89
N GLY A 302 12.55 5.45 20.61
CA GLY A 302 12.51 6.71 21.34
C GLY A 302 11.66 7.75 20.62
N THR A 303 12.24 8.92 20.35
CA THR A 303 11.63 9.95 19.50
C THR A 303 12.63 10.35 18.43
N ASP A 304 12.36 9.88 17.22
CA ASP A 304 13.33 9.72 16.15
C ASP A 304 13.00 10.65 14.99
N LYS A 305 14.05 11.10 14.30
CA LYS A 305 13.97 12.17 13.30
C LYS A 305 14.69 11.80 12.03
N VAL A 306 14.04 11.99 10.89
CA VAL A 306 14.65 11.96 9.57
C VAL A 306 14.79 13.37 9.03
N LEU A 307 16.02 13.76 8.69
CA LEU A 307 16.37 15.03 8.06
C LEU A 307 16.81 14.78 6.63
N ALA A 308 15.98 15.15 5.67
CA ALA A 308 16.12 14.81 4.27
C ALA A 308 16.71 15.93 3.41
N ALA A 309 17.86 15.67 2.78
CA ALA A 309 18.46 16.55 1.79
C ALA A 309 18.01 16.23 0.34
N VAL A 310 17.24 15.15 0.16
CA VAL A 310 16.65 14.67 -1.09
C VAL A 310 15.20 14.26 -0.84
N SER A 311 14.40 14.09 -1.90
CA SER A 311 13.04 13.54 -1.76
C SER A 311 13.10 12.17 -1.09
N TYR A 312 12.25 11.95 -0.08
CA TYR A 312 12.35 10.80 0.79
C TYR A 312 10.99 10.20 1.14
N VAL A 313 10.97 8.87 1.24
CA VAL A 313 9.81 8.08 1.64
C VAL A 313 10.21 7.26 2.86
N LEU A 314 9.50 7.41 3.97
CA LEU A 314 9.73 6.57 5.15
C LEU A 314 9.48 5.09 4.80
N THR A 315 10.38 4.24 5.28
CA THR A 315 10.18 2.78 5.19
C THR A 315 8.92 2.40 5.96
N ALA A 316 8.08 1.54 5.38
CA ALA A 316 6.94 0.99 6.10
C ALA A 316 7.42 0.25 7.35
N GLY A 317 6.76 0.49 8.49
CA GLY A 317 7.19 -0.11 9.77
C GLY A 317 8.20 0.71 10.57
N ALA A 318 8.86 1.72 9.99
CA ALA A 318 9.76 2.59 10.73
C ALA A 318 8.99 3.56 11.62
N GLN A 319 9.17 3.46 12.94
CA GLN A 319 8.54 4.36 13.91
C GLN A 319 9.36 5.66 14.02
N VAL A 320 9.12 6.60 13.11
CA VAL A 320 9.76 7.92 13.08
C VAL A 320 8.73 8.98 13.39
N GLU A 321 8.98 9.87 14.35
CA GLU A 321 8.03 10.92 14.76
C GLU A 321 8.16 12.21 13.93
N LEU A 322 9.35 12.53 13.41
CA LEU A 322 9.59 13.71 12.58
C LEU A 322 10.26 13.34 11.27
N LEU A 323 9.60 13.65 10.15
CA LEU A 323 10.20 13.67 8.82
C LEU A 323 10.33 15.13 8.35
N ALA A 324 11.53 15.67 8.28
CA ALA A 324 11.74 17.05 7.86
C ALA A 324 12.78 17.15 6.75
N THR A 325 12.73 18.22 5.95
CA THR A 325 13.89 18.56 5.12
C THR A 325 15.08 18.91 6.01
N SER A 326 16.30 18.69 5.53
CA SER A 326 17.51 18.97 6.30
C SER A 326 17.77 20.48 6.48
N ASN A 327 17.06 21.32 5.73
CA ASN A 327 17.12 22.78 5.81
C ASN A 327 15.78 23.37 5.41
N ALA A 328 15.03 23.89 6.40
CA ALA A 328 13.73 24.54 6.18
C ALA A 328 13.81 25.79 5.29
N ALA A 329 14.95 26.50 5.26
CA ALA A 329 15.19 27.61 4.34
C ALA A 329 15.77 27.16 2.99
N GLY A 330 15.77 25.85 2.72
CA GLY A 330 16.22 25.27 1.46
C GLY A 330 15.29 25.65 0.32
N THR A 331 15.88 25.88 -0.86
CA THR A 331 15.15 26.26 -2.08
C THR A 331 15.06 25.14 -3.11
N ALA A 332 15.55 23.94 -2.77
CA ALA A 332 15.39 22.75 -3.59
C ALA A 332 14.06 22.07 -3.25
N ALA A 333 13.25 21.80 -4.28
CA ALA A 333 12.02 21.03 -4.13
C ALA A 333 12.35 19.61 -3.65
N ILE A 334 11.90 19.30 -2.43
CA ILE A 334 12.07 18.00 -1.78
C ILE A 334 10.69 17.48 -1.42
N ASN A 335 10.32 16.30 -1.91
CA ASN A 335 9.06 15.66 -1.57
C ASN A 335 9.26 14.75 -0.37
N LEU A 336 8.31 14.76 0.56
CA LEU A 336 8.34 13.99 1.80
C LEU A 336 7.12 13.11 1.87
N THR A 337 7.34 11.81 2.04
CA THR A 337 6.26 10.85 2.21
C THR A 337 6.45 10.06 3.50
N GLY A 338 5.43 10.09 4.35
CA GLY A 338 5.35 9.35 5.61
C GLY A 338 5.08 7.85 5.42
N ASN A 339 4.57 7.22 6.47
CA ASN A 339 4.21 5.80 6.45
C ASN A 339 2.88 5.55 7.17
N GLN A 340 2.68 4.42 7.84
CA GLN A 340 1.40 4.11 8.49
C GLN A 340 1.23 4.70 9.89
N PHE A 341 2.27 5.31 10.46
CA PHE A 341 2.24 5.91 11.80
C PHE A 341 1.98 7.41 11.74
N ALA A 342 1.69 8.04 12.89
CA ALA A 342 1.54 9.49 12.96
C ALA A 342 2.92 10.17 12.93
N GLN A 343 3.11 11.11 12.01
CA GLN A 343 4.30 11.93 11.84
C GLN A 343 4.01 13.43 11.94
N THR A 344 5.01 14.17 12.39
CA THR A 344 5.18 15.56 11.98
C THR A 344 6.01 15.60 10.70
N ILE A 345 5.51 16.22 9.64
CA ILE A 345 6.19 16.32 8.35
C ILE A 345 6.43 17.79 7.99
N GLN A 346 7.70 18.15 7.75
CA GLN A 346 8.13 19.54 7.55
C GLN A 346 8.95 19.72 6.27
N GLY A 347 8.41 20.46 5.31
CA GLY A 347 9.02 20.84 4.05
C GLY A 347 10.15 21.88 4.16
N ASN A 348 10.30 22.69 3.13
CA ASN A 348 11.20 23.84 3.08
C ASN A 348 10.58 24.97 2.24
N THR A 349 11.27 26.11 2.10
CA THR A 349 10.76 27.26 1.32
C THR A 349 10.56 27.04 -0.19
N ALA A 350 10.71 25.81 -0.71
CA ALA A 350 10.40 25.46 -2.09
C ALA A 350 9.14 24.61 -2.17
N SER A 351 8.51 24.56 -3.34
CA SER A 351 7.37 23.66 -3.58
C SER A 351 7.66 22.20 -3.22
N ASN A 352 6.98 21.70 -2.20
CA ASN A 352 7.05 20.33 -1.70
C ASN A 352 5.74 19.59 -2.01
N LEU A 353 5.87 18.29 -2.29
CA LEU A 353 4.78 17.33 -2.12
C LEU A 353 4.94 16.67 -0.76
N ILE A 354 3.92 16.79 0.08
CA ILE A 354 3.88 16.23 1.43
C ILE A 354 2.71 15.24 1.51
N ASP A 355 3.03 13.98 1.72
CA ASP A 355 2.06 12.88 1.82
C ASP A 355 2.26 12.14 3.14
N GLY A 356 1.36 12.35 4.10
CA GLY A 356 1.39 11.68 5.40
C GLY A 356 1.26 10.16 5.30
N ARG A 357 0.46 9.69 4.33
CA ARG A 357 -0.13 8.35 4.30
C ARG A 357 -0.96 8.11 5.56
N GLY A 358 -0.88 6.92 6.16
CA GLY A 358 -1.69 6.59 7.32
C GLY A 358 -1.20 7.31 8.58
N GLY A 359 -1.87 7.10 9.71
CA GLY A 359 -1.57 7.85 10.93
C GLY A 359 -2.39 9.15 10.99
N ALA A 360 -2.14 9.98 12.00
CA ALA A 360 -2.78 11.28 12.15
C ALA A 360 -1.67 12.33 12.14
N ASP A 361 -1.41 12.90 10.98
CA ASP A 361 -0.18 13.64 10.71
C ASP A 361 -0.32 15.14 10.95
N THR A 362 0.82 15.81 11.18
CA THR A 362 0.90 17.27 11.14
C THR A 362 1.87 17.67 10.05
N MET A 363 1.38 18.37 9.02
CA MET A 363 2.12 18.71 7.81
C MET A 363 2.29 20.22 7.64
N THR A 364 3.51 20.65 7.32
CA THR A 364 3.88 22.05 7.07
C THR A 364 4.90 22.11 5.94
N GLY A 365 4.67 22.93 4.92
CA GLY A 365 5.57 23.12 3.78
C GLY A 365 6.44 24.35 3.93
N TYR A 366 5.97 25.38 4.65
CA TYR A 366 6.60 26.68 4.91
C TYR A 366 6.40 27.71 3.80
N GLY A 367 7.03 27.54 2.65
CA GLY A 367 6.89 28.50 1.56
C GLY A 367 7.11 27.83 0.23
N GLY A 368 6.78 28.51 -0.86
CA GLY A 368 6.58 27.84 -2.14
C GLY A 368 5.14 27.35 -2.26
N ASN A 369 4.81 26.75 -3.41
CA ASN A 369 3.48 26.23 -3.67
C ASN A 369 3.46 24.74 -3.36
N ASP A 370 2.89 24.37 -2.22
CA ASP A 370 2.93 23.02 -1.68
C ASP A 370 1.67 22.21 -1.98
N VAL A 371 1.83 20.90 -1.97
CA VAL A 371 0.74 19.93 -2.18
C VAL A 371 0.70 18.94 -1.03
N TYR A 372 -0.42 18.92 -0.31
CA TYR A 372 -0.67 18.05 0.84
C TYR A 372 -1.66 16.95 0.49
N PHE A 373 -1.35 15.71 0.88
CA PHE A 373 -2.31 14.61 0.86
C PHE A 373 -2.87 14.40 2.26
N VAL A 374 -4.20 14.43 2.37
CA VAL A 374 -4.95 14.23 3.62
C VAL A 374 -5.79 12.98 3.48
N ASP A 375 -5.43 11.90 4.16
CA ASP A 375 -6.14 10.62 4.08
C ASP A 375 -6.73 10.15 5.41
N ASN A 376 -6.36 10.83 6.51
CA ASN A 376 -6.90 10.58 7.83
C ASN A 376 -7.62 11.82 8.36
N ALA A 377 -8.75 11.62 9.05
CA ALA A 377 -9.49 12.71 9.67
C ALA A 377 -8.70 13.40 10.81
N GLY A 378 -7.65 12.75 11.31
CA GLY A 378 -6.71 13.28 12.28
C GLY A 378 -5.61 14.18 11.69
N ASP A 379 -5.44 14.21 10.36
CA ASP A 379 -4.40 14.99 9.70
C ASP A 379 -4.65 16.49 9.84
N ARG A 380 -3.55 17.22 10.01
CA ARG A 380 -3.53 18.68 10.18
C ARG A 380 -2.51 19.28 9.23
N VAL A 381 -2.97 20.17 8.37
CA VAL A 381 -2.09 21.00 7.53
C VAL A 381 -1.97 22.37 8.18
N SER A 382 -0.76 22.92 8.23
CA SER A 382 -0.47 24.25 8.77
C SER A 382 0.34 25.04 7.76
N GLU A 383 -0.31 26.02 7.13
CA GLU A 383 0.29 26.95 6.17
C GLU A 383 0.03 28.39 6.55
N ALA A 384 1.07 29.22 6.38
CA ALA A 384 1.07 30.62 6.78
C ALA A 384 0.79 31.55 5.60
N ALA A 385 0.20 32.71 5.88
CA ALA A 385 -0.05 33.71 4.85
C ALA A 385 1.24 34.13 4.15
N GLY A 386 1.22 34.14 2.82
CA GLY A 386 2.38 34.47 2.00
C GLY A 386 3.38 33.32 1.79
N GLY A 387 3.02 32.09 2.17
CA GLY A 387 3.77 30.85 1.89
C GLY A 387 3.80 30.52 0.40
N GLY A 388 2.66 30.55 -0.27
CA GLY A 388 2.55 30.37 -1.72
C GLY A 388 1.10 30.19 -2.16
N ALA A 389 0.90 29.33 -3.15
CA ALA A 389 -0.40 28.88 -3.63
C ALA A 389 -0.54 27.37 -3.37
N ASP A 390 -1.04 27.05 -2.20
CA ASP A 390 -1.01 25.75 -1.56
C ASP A 390 -2.30 24.96 -1.79
N ARG A 391 -2.16 23.63 -1.81
CA ARG A 391 -3.23 22.73 -2.24
C ARG A 391 -3.37 21.53 -1.31
N ILE A 392 -4.60 21.21 -0.93
CA ILE A 392 -4.94 19.97 -0.22
C ILE A 392 -5.69 19.04 -1.17
N LEU A 393 -5.19 17.80 -1.31
CA LEU A 393 -5.89 16.68 -1.93
C LEU A 393 -6.33 15.73 -0.82
N THR A 394 -7.63 15.67 -0.57
CA THR A 394 -8.17 14.87 0.52
C THR A 394 -8.98 13.66 0.06
N SER A 395 -8.83 12.52 0.73
CA SER A 395 -9.66 11.32 0.54
C SER A 395 -10.71 11.13 1.65
N VAL A 396 -10.75 12.05 2.62
CA VAL A 396 -11.69 12.09 3.74
C VAL A 396 -12.37 13.45 3.82
N SER A 397 -13.40 13.58 4.66
CA SER A 397 -13.98 14.91 4.92
C SER A 397 -12.97 15.80 5.63
N HIS A 398 -12.83 17.05 5.19
CA HIS A 398 -11.81 17.96 5.69
C HIS A 398 -12.34 19.39 5.84
N ALA A 399 -11.88 20.06 6.89
CA ALA A 399 -12.20 21.45 7.19
C ALA A 399 -10.92 22.23 7.45
N LEU A 400 -10.77 23.37 6.77
CA LEU A 400 -9.64 24.27 7.00
C LEU A 400 -9.75 24.93 8.37
N SER A 401 -8.61 25.08 9.05
CA SER A 401 -8.56 25.84 10.30
C SER A 401 -8.57 27.35 10.02
N ALA A 402 -9.04 28.14 10.99
CA ALA A 402 -8.99 29.60 10.87
C ALA A 402 -7.53 30.09 10.71
N GLY A 403 -7.32 31.04 9.80
CA GLY A 403 -6.01 31.60 9.46
C GLY A 403 -5.14 30.73 8.54
N GLN A 404 -5.56 29.50 8.25
CA GLN A 404 -4.82 28.57 7.41
C GLN A 404 -4.87 29.02 5.95
N SER A 405 -3.72 29.33 5.36
CA SER A 405 -3.63 29.85 4.00
C SER A 405 -3.53 28.71 2.99
N ILE A 406 -4.68 28.16 2.57
CA ILE A 406 -4.80 27.16 1.51
C ILE A 406 -5.72 27.73 0.44
N GLU A 407 -5.24 27.79 -0.80
CA GLU A 407 -5.99 28.36 -1.93
C GLU A 407 -6.89 27.31 -2.60
N LEU A 408 -6.52 26.03 -2.55
CA LEU A 408 -7.25 24.96 -3.23
C LEU A 408 -7.47 23.74 -2.32
N LEU A 409 -8.73 23.48 -1.98
CA LEU A 409 -9.17 22.28 -1.25
C LEU A 409 -9.94 21.36 -2.19
N VAL A 410 -9.40 20.19 -2.51
CA VAL A 410 -10.02 19.26 -3.47
C VAL A 410 -10.03 17.84 -2.98
N THR A 411 -10.99 17.06 -3.45
CA THR A 411 -10.94 15.61 -3.29
C THR A 411 -9.82 14.99 -4.13
N ALA A 412 -9.12 13.99 -3.60
CA ALA A 412 -8.00 13.31 -4.26
C ALA A 412 -8.44 12.50 -5.49
N ASN A 413 -9.67 11.97 -5.48
CA ASN A 413 -10.27 11.31 -6.63
C ASN A 413 -11.53 12.06 -7.10
N PRO A 414 -11.46 12.83 -8.21
CA PRO A 414 -12.59 13.62 -8.69
C PRO A 414 -13.79 12.78 -9.16
N ASN A 415 -13.57 11.49 -9.47
CA ASN A 415 -14.62 10.56 -9.90
C ASN A 415 -15.06 9.61 -8.77
N GLY A 416 -14.54 9.79 -7.56
CA GLY A 416 -14.92 8.99 -6.40
C GLY A 416 -16.39 9.20 -6.03
N LEU A 417 -17.09 8.15 -5.62
CA LEU A 417 -18.52 8.20 -5.27
C LEU A 417 -18.79 8.33 -3.77
N ALA A 418 -17.74 8.33 -2.94
CA ALA A 418 -17.87 8.49 -1.50
C ALA A 418 -18.26 9.92 -1.14
N ALA A 419 -19.23 10.08 -0.24
CA ALA A 419 -19.60 11.38 0.32
C ALA A 419 -18.44 11.94 1.14
N ILE A 420 -17.81 12.99 0.62
CA ILE A 420 -16.69 13.70 1.26
C ILE A 420 -17.09 15.17 1.44
N ASN A 421 -17.15 15.63 2.68
CA ASN A 421 -17.54 17.00 2.99
C ASN A 421 -16.31 17.90 3.06
N LEU A 422 -16.41 19.09 2.48
CA LEU A 422 -15.33 20.06 2.40
C LEU A 422 -15.78 21.39 2.99
N THR A 423 -15.00 21.92 3.93
CA THR A 423 -15.27 23.22 4.57
C THR A 423 -14.04 24.11 4.44
N GLY A 424 -14.19 25.27 3.82
CA GLY A 424 -13.17 26.32 3.77
C GLY A 424 -13.04 27.08 5.11
N ASN A 425 -12.46 28.27 5.08
CA ASN A 425 -12.31 29.10 6.27
C ASN A 425 -12.72 30.56 5.98
N GLU A 426 -12.03 31.56 6.54
CA GLU A 426 -12.35 32.97 6.31
C GLU A 426 -11.65 33.63 5.12
N LEU A 427 -10.78 32.90 4.43
CA LEU A 427 -10.07 33.34 3.23
C LEU A 427 -10.80 32.86 1.97
N ALA A 428 -10.44 33.40 0.80
CA ALA A 428 -11.02 32.94 -0.46
C ALA A 428 -10.40 31.61 -0.90
N GLN A 429 -11.22 30.56 -1.01
CA GLN A 429 -10.83 29.24 -1.49
C GLN A 429 -11.44 28.88 -2.84
N THR A 430 -10.73 28.01 -3.57
CA THR A 430 -11.35 27.14 -4.56
C THR A 430 -11.58 25.75 -3.95
N ILE A 431 -12.82 25.27 -3.96
CA ILE A 431 -13.22 24.00 -3.35
C ILE A 431 -13.87 23.09 -4.40
N HIS A 432 -13.30 21.89 -4.61
CA HIS A 432 -13.86 20.89 -5.53
C HIS A 432 -14.17 19.55 -4.84
N GLY A 433 -15.45 19.16 -4.88
CA GLY A 433 -15.95 17.85 -4.49
C GLY A 433 -15.51 16.70 -5.40
N ASN A 434 -16.19 15.56 -5.30
CA ASN A 434 -16.05 14.37 -6.15
C ASN A 434 -17.40 14.02 -6.80
N ALA A 435 -17.57 12.80 -7.30
CA ALA A 435 -18.84 12.38 -7.90
C ALA A 435 -19.84 11.79 -6.88
N GLY A 436 -19.51 11.83 -5.57
CA GLY A 436 -20.38 11.44 -4.46
C GLY A 436 -21.22 12.63 -3.98
N ALA A 437 -22.15 12.38 -3.06
CA ALA A 437 -22.96 13.47 -2.49
C ALA A 437 -22.13 14.26 -1.45
N ASN A 438 -21.60 15.42 -1.83
CA ASN A 438 -20.74 16.25 -0.99
C ASN A 438 -21.53 17.35 -0.27
N ILE A 439 -21.14 17.66 0.96
CA ILE A 439 -21.48 18.95 1.60
C ILE A 439 -20.30 19.88 1.44
N ILE A 440 -20.50 21.01 0.76
CA ILE A 440 -19.48 22.01 0.47
C ILE A 440 -19.87 23.32 1.15
N ASN A 441 -19.00 23.81 2.03
CA ASN A 441 -19.15 25.10 2.70
C ASN A 441 -17.91 25.95 2.42
N GLY A 442 -18.05 27.08 1.74
CA GLY A 442 -16.95 28.01 1.49
C GLY A 442 -16.41 28.64 2.78
N GLY A 443 -17.30 28.96 3.71
CA GLY A 443 -16.97 29.72 4.91
C GLY A 443 -17.23 31.20 4.69
N ARG A 444 -16.25 32.07 5.00
CA ARG A 444 -16.27 33.46 4.56
C ARG A 444 -15.25 33.62 3.45
N GLY A 445 -15.43 34.62 2.61
CA GLY A 445 -14.51 34.91 1.51
C GLY A 445 -15.26 34.83 0.21
N ALA A 446 -14.61 35.16 -0.90
CA ALA A 446 -15.23 34.98 -2.20
C ALA A 446 -14.79 33.62 -2.76
N ASP A 447 -15.55 32.57 -2.48
CA ASP A 447 -15.14 31.21 -2.78
C ASP A 447 -15.59 30.73 -4.16
N ILE A 448 -14.87 29.76 -4.73
CA ILE A 448 -15.27 29.05 -5.96
C ILE A 448 -15.60 27.61 -5.59
N LEU A 449 -16.87 27.24 -5.69
CA LEU A 449 -17.39 25.96 -5.22
C LEU A 449 -17.83 25.10 -6.40
N THR A 450 -17.39 23.84 -6.45
CA THR A 450 -17.72 22.88 -7.50
C THR A 450 -18.07 21.54 -6.88
N GLY A 451 -19.30 21.06 -7.10
CA GLY A 451 -19.79 19.77 -6.57
C GLY A 451 -19.26 18.58 -7.36
N LYS A 452 -19.36 18.68 -8.68
CA LYS A 452 -19.19 17.68 -9.76
C LYS A 452 -20.42 16.80 -9.96
N GLY A 453 -20.34 15.54 -9.55
CA GLY A 453 -21.43 14.58 -9.70
C GLY A 453 -22.01 14.27 -8.32
N GLY A 454 -23.13 13.57 -8.28
CA GLY A 454 -23.79 13.30 -7.00
C GLY A 454 -24.91 14.29 -6.73
N ASN A 455 -25.44 14.26 -5.50
CA ASN A 455 -26.47 15.19 -5.03
C ASN A 455 -25.82 16.08 -3.97
N ASP A 456 -25.29 17.21 -4.40
CA ASP A 456 -24.43 18.04 -3.55
C ASP A 456 -25.23 19.05 -2.74
N THR A 457 -24.66 19.48 -1.62
CA THR A 457 -25.22 20.52 -0.76
C THR A 457 -24.23 21.66 -0.58
N PHE A 458 -24.56 22.84 -1.10
CA PHE A 458 -23.79 24.06 -0.92
C PHE A 458 -24.34 24.84 0.29
N VAL A 459 -23.53 25.06 1.31
CA VAL A 459 -23.95 25.61 2.60
C VAL A 459 -23.57 27.09 2.72
N PHE A 460 -24.53 27.92 3.12
CA PHE A 460 -24.34 29.34 3.43
C PHE A 460 -24.77 29.59 4.88
N ASN A 461 -23.78 29.62 5.78
CA ASN A 461 -23.98 29.82 7.22
C ASN A 461 -23.07 30.92 7.82
N SER A 462 -22.48 31.76 6.97
CA SER A 462 -21.60 32.85 7.36
C SER A 462 -22.21 34.20 6.97
N SER A 463 -21.74 35.29 7.59
CA SER A 463 -22.23 36.65 7.35
C SER A 463 -22.12 37.04 5.86
N ILE A 464 -23.23 37.39 5.23
CA ILE A 464 -23.28 37.83 3.83
C ILE A 464 -22.80 39.28 3.64
N GLY A 465 -22.28 39.60 2.46
CA GLY A 465 -21.86 40.96 2.10
C GLY A 465 -20.94 40.99 0.89
N ALA A 466 -20.55 42.19 0.45
CA ALA A 466 -19.77 42.37 -0.78
C ALA A 466 -18.40 41.66 -0.82
N GLY A 467 -17.85 41.28 0.34
CA GLY A 467 -16.60 40.50 0.45
C GLY A 467 -16.80 38.99 0.63
N ASN A 468 -18.05 38.52 0.64
CA ASN A 468 -18.43 37.13 0.86
C ASN A 468 -19.48 36.71 -0.17
N VAL A 469 -19.07 36.64 -1.44
CA VAL A 469 -19.93 36.30 -2.57
C VAL A 469 -19.31 35.11 -3.30
N ASP A 470 -19.89 33.94 -3.08
CA ASP A 470 -19.36 32.70 -3.64
C ASP A 470 -19.78 32.52 -5.10
N ARG A 471 -19.06 31.66 -5.80
CA ARG A 471 -19.40 31.20 -7.14
C ARG A 471 -19.55 29.69 -7.15
N ILE A 472 -20.78 29.21 -7.31
CA ILE A 472 -21.04 27.79 -7.56
C ILE A 472 -20.96 27.56 -9.07
N THR A 473 -20.05 26.68 -9.50
CA THR A 473 -19.68 26.58 -10.92
C THR A 473 -20.53 25.60 -11.72
N ASP A 474 -21.14 24.61 -11.08
CA ASP A 474 -21.76 23.46 -11.73
C ASP A 474 -23.12 23.02 -11.14
N PHE A 475 -23.79 23.92 -10.41
CA PHE A 475 -25.06 23.61 -9.74
C PHE A 475 -26.09 22.95 -10.67
N ASN A 476 -26.49 21.74 -10.32
CA ASN A 476 -27.54 20.99 -10.97
C ASN A 476 -28.82 21.01 -10.14
N LYS A 477 -29.80 21.81 -10.57
CA LYS A 477 -31.08 21.99 -9.86
C LYS A 477 -31.89 20.71 -9.58
N VAL A 478 -31.62 19.61 -10.29
CA VAL A 478 -32.33 18.33 -10.09
C VAL A 478 -31.68 17.53 -8.95
N GLN A 479 -30.38 17.70 -8.75
CA GLN A 479 -29.58 16.90 -7.84
C GLN A 479 -29.21 17.67 -6.57
N ASP A 480 -28.81 18.93 -6.74
CA ASP A 480 -28.14 19.70 -5.71
C ASP A 480 -29.10 20.55 -4.88
N LYS A 481 -28.65 20.91 -3.69
CA LYS A 481 -29.31 21.78 -2.74
C LYS A 481 -28.42 22.93 -2.30
N ILE A 482 -29.08 24.04 -1.96
CA ILE A 482 -28.47 25.16 -1.28
C ILE A 482 -29.05 25.18 0.14
N HIS A 483 -28.20 25.01 1.13
CA HIS A 483 -28.57 25.10 2.54
C HIS A 483 -28.27 26.49 3.06
N ILE A 484 -29.23 27.09 3.74
CA ILE A 484 -29.17 28.48 4.19
C ILE A 484 -29.49 28.52 5.69
N ASP A 485 -28.61 29.13 6.48
CA ASP A 485 -28.79 29.25 7.93
C ASP A 485 -29.74 30.41 8.29
N ASN A 486 -30.86 30.12 8.97
CA ASN A 486 -31.84 31.16 9.33
C ASN A 486 -31.34 32.20 10.36
N ALA A 487 -30.22 31.94 11.05
CA ALA A 487 -29.60 32.93 11.92
C ALA A 487 -28.90 34.02 11.13
N ILE A 488 -28.44 33.71 9.91
CA ILE A 488 -27.84 34.67 8.98
C ILE A 488 -28.91 35.30 8.08
N PHE A 489 -29.82 34.46 7.57
CA PHE A 489 -30.88 34.87 6.64
C PHE A 489 -32.19 35.06 7.41
N ALA A 490 -32.19 36.06 8.29
CA ALA A 490 -33.26 36.31 9.25
C ALA A 490 -34.62 36.51 8.57
N GLY A 491 -35.67 35.90 9.11
CA GLY A 491 -37.03 35.95 8.55
C GLY A 491 -37.42 34.71 7.76
N LEU A 492 -36.45 33.87 7.37
CA LEU A 492 -36.71 32.56 6.80
C LEU A 492 -37.06 31.53 7.89
N GLY A 493 -38.11 30.75 7.69
CA GLY A 493 -38.47 29.64 8.57
C GLY A 493 -37.66 28.38 8.26
N ALA A 494 -37.22 27.65 9.29
CA ALA A 494 -36.52 26.38 9.13
C ALA A 494 -37.33 25.34 8.34
N GLY A 495 -36.65 24.55 7.52
CA GLY A 495 -37.23 23.52 6.66
C GLY A 495 -37.21 23.90 5.17
N ALA A 496 -38.15 23.36 4.40
CA ALA A 496 -38.26 23.67 2.98
C ALA A 496 -38.61 25.16 2.78
N LEU A 497 -37.88 25.83 1.89
CA LEU A 497 -38.20 27.22 1.52
C LEU A 497 -39.59 27.24 0.86
N THR A 498 -40.44 28.18 1.28
CA THR A 498 -41.78 28.30 0.70
C THR A 498 -41.69 28.91 -0.70
N ALA A 499 -42.64 28.58 -1.58
CA ALA A 499 -42.68 29.17 -2.92
C ALA A 499 -42.84 30.69 -2.92
N ALA A 500 -43.48 31.25 -1.88
CA ALA A 500 -43.62 32.70 -1.69
C ALA A 500 -42.31 33.37 -1.25
N ALA A 501 -41.39 32.63 -0.64
CA ALA A 501 -40.11 33.18 -0.20
C ALA A 501 -39.04 33.24 -1.30
N PHE A 502 -39.35 32.79 -2.51
CA PHE A 502 -38.41 32.69 -3.62
C PHE A 502 -38.94 33.40 -4.86
N PHE A 503 -38.11 34.25 -5.46
CA PHE A 503 -38.39 34.89 -6.73
C PHE A 503 -37.26 34.75 -7.74
N ALA A 504 -37.63 34.42 -8.99
CA ALA A 504 -36.71 34.40 -10.11
C ALA A 504 -36.84 35.70 -10.91
N GLY A 505 -35.97 36.67 -10.65
CA GLY A 505 -36.01 37.99 -11.26
C GLY A 505 -34.81 38.87 -10.85
N ALA A 506 -34.82 40.13 -11.30
CA ALA A 506 -33.72 41.05 -11.01
C ALA A 506 -33.71 41.56 -9.56
N ALA A 507 -34.88 41.66 -8.94
CA ALA A 507 -35.10 42.06 -7.55
C ALA A 507 -36.39 41.43 -7.01
N ALA A 508 -36.63 41.50 -5.70
CA ALA A 508 -37.86 41.06 -5.07
C ALA A 508 -39.09 41.68 -5.74
N HIS A 509 -40.15 40.89 -5.92
CA HIS A 509 -41.40 41.32 -6.55
C HIS A 509 -42.41 41.81 -5.50
N ASP A 510 -42.46 41.16 -4.35
CA ASP A 510 -43.26 41.56 -3.20
C ASP A 510 -42.60 41.19 -1.88
N SER A 511 -43.14 41.72 -0.77
CA SER A 511 -42.58 41.61 0.58
C SER A 511 -42.41 40.19 1.13
N SER A 512 -42.88 39.15 0.41
CA SER A 512 -42.62 37.77 0.80
C SER A 512 -41.35 37.20 0.17
N ASP A 513 -40.83 37.80 -0.90
CA ASP A 513 -39.66 37.31 -1.64
C ASP A 513 -38.35 37.61 -0.90
N HIS A 514 -37.75 36.60 -0.29
CA HIS A 514 -36.52 36.76 0.49
C HIS A 514 -35.28 36.20 -0.23
N ILE A 515 -35.44 35.20 -1.09
CA ILE A 515 -34.35 34.64 -1.92
C ILE A 515 -34.62 34.97 -3.38
N ILE A 516 -33.70 35.70 -4.01
CA ILE A 516 -33.84 36.21 -5.37
C ILE A 516 -32.75 35.62 -6.24
N TYR A 517 -33.14 34.96 -7.33
CA TYR A 517 -32.21 34.49 -8.36
C TYR A 517 -32.40 35.28 -9.66
N ASN A 518 -31.38 36.06 -10.02
CA ASN A 518 -31.37 36.79 -11.29
C ASN A 518 -30.93 35.87 -12.42
N ASN A 519 -31.91 35.38 -13.18
CA ASN A 519 -31.67 34.43 -14.27
C ASN A 519 -30.75 34.95 -15.39
N SER A 520 -30.64 36.27 -15.56
CA SER A 520 -29.79 36.87 -16.59
C SER A 520 -28.32 36.95 -16.17
N THR A 521 -28.03 37.11 -14.88
CA THR A 521 -26.67 37.29 -14.36
C THR A 521 -26.16 36.09 -13.56
N GLY A 522 -27.05 35.21 -13.10
CA GLY A 522 -26.75 34.14 -12.17
C GLY A 522 -26.66 34.59 -10.70
N ALA A 523 -26.89 35.86 -10.40
CA ALA A 523 -26.77 36.38 -9.03
C ALA A 523 -27.86 35.78 -8.13
N LEU A 524 -27.44 35.32 -6.94
CA LEU A 524 -28.31 34.86 -5.87
C LEU A 524 -28.20 35.84 -4.70
N SER A 525 -29.32 36.45 -4.35
CA SER A 525 -29.41 37.52 -3.36
C SER A 525 -30.42 37.20 -2.27
N PHE A 526 -30.15 37.74 -1.09
CA PHE A 526 -31.08 37.77 0.03
C PHE A 526 -31.64 39.18 0.18
N ASP A 527 -32.96 39.28 0.27
CA ASP A 527 -33.68 40.51 0.58
C ASP A 527 -34.36 40.35 1.95
N SER A 528 -33.96 41.16 2.92
CA SER A 528 -34.40 40.99 4.31
C SER A 528 -35.81 41.54 4.57
N ASP A 529 -36.27 42.53 3.80
CA ASP A 529 -37.62 43.07 3.90
C ASP A 529 -38.55 42.62 2.76
N GLY A 530 -37.97 42.01 1.71
CA GLY A 530 -38.67 41.52 0.53
C GLY A 530 -39.19 42.65 -0.36
N ILE A 531 -38.86 43.91 -0.11
CA ILE A 531 -39.35 45.04 -0.88
C ILE A 531 -38.25 45.47 -1.85
N GLY A 532 -38.43 45.16 -3.13
CA GLY A 532 -37.41 45.36 -4.17
C GLY A 532 -36.72 46.73 -4.16
N GLY A 533 -35.39 46.74 -4.34
CA GLY A 533 -34.58 47.95 -4.32
C GLY A 533 -33.08 47.65 -4.18
N VAL A 534 -32.29 48.66 -3.76
CA VAL A 534 -30.82 48.57 -3.57
C VAL A 534 -30.41 47.76 -2.31
N ALA A 535 -31.37 47.22 -1.56
CA ALA A 535 -31.16 46.64 -0.23
C ALA A 535 -30.88 45.12 -0.24
N GLN A 536 -31.10 44.41 -1.35
CA GLN A 536 -30.78 42.99 -1.42
C GLN A 536 -29.26 42.77 -1.42
N ILE A 537 -28.80 41.76 -0.68
CA ILE A 537 -27.39 41.42 -0.54
C ILE A 537 -27.13 40.17 -1.36
N GLN A 538 -26.29 40.30 -2.39
CA GLN A 538 -25.80 39.13 -3.11
C GLN A 538 -24.86 38.31 -2.21
N PHE A 539 -25.06 36.99 -2.20
CA PHE A 539 -24.24 36.06 -1.42
C PHE A 539 -23.66 34.93 -2.28
N ALA A 540 -24.21 34.69 -3.48
CA ALA A 540 -23.62 33.74 -4.41
C ALA A 540 -23.87 34.14 -5.87
N THR A 541 -23.16 33.46 -6.76
CA THR A 541 -23.35 33.47 -8.21
C THR A 541 -23.40 32.03 -8.70
N LEU A 542 -24.45 31.70 -9.45
CA LEU A 542 -24.58 30.42 -10.16
C LEU A 542 -24.46 30.65 -11.68
N SER A 543 -24.55 29.58 -12.47
CA SER A 543 -24.72 29.73 -13.92
C SER A 543 -26.00 30.53 -14.23
N PRO A 544 -26.00 31.48 -15.19
CA PRO A 544 -27.22 32.10 -15.70
C PRO A 544 -28.14 31.08 -16.39
N GLY A 545 -29.44 31.38 -16.47
CA GLY A 545 -30.41 30.54 -17.19
C GLY A 545 -30.96 29.34 -16.41
N LEU A 546 -30.58 29.15 -15.14
CA LEU A 546 -31.07 28.05 -14.33
C LEU A 546 -32.55 28.25 -13.97
N SER A 547 -33.39 27.25 -14.24
CA SER A 547 -34.79 27.26 -13.80
C SER A 547 -34.90 26.82 -12.34
N LEU A 548 -34.38 27.64 -11.42
CA LEU A 548 -34.45 27.42 -9.97
C LEU A 548 -35.87 27.63 -9.44
N THR A 549 -36.18 26.95 -8.34
CA THR A 549 -37.41 27.16 -7.57
C THR A 549 -37.08 27.07 -6.08
N ALA A 550 -38.03 27.36 -5.21
CA ALA A 550 -37.87 27.20 -3.77
C ALA A 550 -37.41 25.79 -3.35
N SER A 551 -37.70 24.75 -4.14
CA SER A 551 -37.25 23.38 -3.85
C SER A 551 -35.74 23.20 -3.92
N SER A 552 -35.00 24.12 -4.54
CA SER A 552 -33.53 24.11 -4.57
C SER A 552 -32.92 24.47 -3.22
N PHE A 553 -33.71 24.99 -2.29
CA PHE A 553 -33.26 25.54 -1.02
C PHE A 553 -33.81 24.76 0.17
N PHE A 554 -32.99 24.66 1.21
CA PHE A 554 -33.40 24.18 2.54
C PHE A 554 -32.84 25.12 3.60
N VAL A 555 -33.71 25.55 4.51
CA VAL A 555 -33.35 26.46 5.59
C VAL A 555 -33.03 25.64 6.82
N VAL A 556 -31.82 25.78 7.36
CA VAL A 556 -31.36 25.09 8.58
C VAL A 556 -31.44 25.99 9.80
#